data_AF-A0A2V1CZP2-F1
#
_entry.id   AF-A0A2V1CZP2-F1
#
_cell.length_a   1.000
_cell.length_b   1.000
_cell.length_c   1.000
_cell.angle_alpha   90.00
_cell.angle_beta   90.00
_cell.angle_gamma   90.00
#
_symmetry.space_group_name_H-M   'P 1'
#
loop_
_entity.id
_entity.type
_entity.pdbx_description
1 polymer ?
#
loop_
_entity_poly.entity_id
_entity_poly.type
_entity_poly.pdbx_seq_one_letter_code
_entity_poly.pdbx_strand_id
1 'polypeptide(L)'
;RQGIILLYCIQYFLFATTLASVISAATPDAQTAATLATLMFSLGMLFNGVFQPPDAMPYFWLFMYYVSPFTYIIGGIAATGLHGELIMCSENELSVMEPPPNQTCGEYLRGYLIQLGGEVYNPSATSHCQYCSIPSADEFLSGIGVSWNNRWLYFGIVWAYVVFNCFMALLLYYGFRVRKWKGGLGK
;
A
#
# COMPACT_ATOMS: atom_id res chain seq x y z
N ARG A 1 -6.10 14.21 10.47
CA ARG A 1 -6.14 12.87 9.84
C ARG A 1 -7.10 12.85 8.64
N GLN A 2 -8.39 13.14 8.83
CA GLN A 2 -9.41 13.11 7.76
C GLN A 2 -9.10 13.96 6.51
N GLY A 3 -8.55 15.17 6.67
CA GLY A 3 -8.22 16.02 5.52
C GLY A 3 -7.14 15.45 4.59
N ILE A 4 -6.14 14.73 5.13
CA ILE A 4 -5.08 14.12 4.32
C ILE A 4 -5.64 12.91 3.55
N ILE A 5 -6.50 12.13 4.20
CA ILE A 5 -7.19 11.00 3.56
C ILE A 5 -8.06 11.51 2.40
N LEU A 6 -8.79 12.62 2.60
CA LEU A 6 -9.57 13.25 1.52
C LEU A 6 -8.68 13.67 0.34
N LEU A 7 -7.50 14.25 0.60
CA LEU A 7 -6.55 14.61 -0.46
C LEU A 7 -6.11 13.39 -1.27
N TYR A 8 -5.83 12.26 -0.61
CA TYR A 8 -5.51 11.00 -1.28
C TYR A 8 -6.69 10.45 -2.09
N CYS A 9 -7.92 10.55 -1.58
CA CYS A 9 -9.11 10.15 -2.34
C CYS A 9 -9.29 10.98 -3.61
N ILE A 10 -9.14 12.31 -3.51
CA ILE A 10 -9.18 13.20 -4.68
C ILE A 10 -8.09 12.81 -5.69
N GLN A 11 -6.88 12.55 -5.20
CA GLN A 11 -5.76 12.16 -6.04
C GLN A 11 -5.99 10.82 -6.75
N TYR A 12 -6.61 9.85 -6.06
CA TYR A 12 -7.02 8.57 -6.66
C TYR A 12 -8.01 8.78 -7.82
N PHE A 13 -9.02 9.63 -7.63
CA PHE A 13 -9.97 9.92 -8.71
C PHE A 13 -9.29 10.61 -9.90
N LEU A 14 -8.40 11.57 -9.66
CA LEU A 14 -7.62 12.21 -10.73
C LEU A 14 -6.73 11.20 -11.48
N PHE A 15 -6.06 10.31 -10.75
CA PHE A 15 -5.28 9.23 -11.34
C PHE A 15 -6.15 8.30 -12.19
N ALA A 16 -7.30 7.87 -11.69
CA ALA A 16 -8.21 6.99 -12.40
C ALA A 16 -8.73 7.63 -13.70
N THR A 17 -9.14 8.90 -13.66
CA THR A 17 -9.61 9.63 -14.85
C THR A 17 -8.49 9.83 -15.88
N THR A 18 -7.28 10.17 -15.44
CA THR A 18 -6.14 10.37 -16.36
C THR A 18 -5.67 9.07 -16.98
N LEU A 19 -5.64 7.96 -16.22
CA LEU A 19 -5.35 6.64 -16.76
C LEU A 19 -6.39 6.19 -17.79
N ALA A 20 -7.68 6.38 -17.50
CA ALA A 20 -8.76 6.11 -18.46
C ALA A 20 -8.63 6.95 -19.75
N SER A 21 -8.13 8.19 -19.63
CA SER A 21 -7.87 9.06 -20.78
C SER A 21 -6.71 8.54 -21.64
N VAL A 22 -5.64 8.02 -21.03
CA VAL A 22 -4.53 7.38 -21.76
C VAL A 22 -5.02 6.14 -22.53
N ILE A 23 -5.76 5.26 -21.84
CA ILE A 23 -6.25 4.01 -22.42
C ILE A 23 -7.20 4.30 -23.59
N SER A 24 -8.15 5.23 -23.41
CA SER A 24 -9.10 5.59 -24.48
C SER A 24 -8.43 6.27 -25.67
N ALA A 25 -7.33 7.01 -25.46
CA ALA A 25 -6.54 7.57 -26.55
C ALA A 25 -5.72 6.50 -27.31
N ALA A 26 -5.31 5.42 -26.64
CA ALA A 26 -4.52 4.33 -27.21
C ALA A 26 -5.34 3.31 -28.00
N THR A 27 -6.58 3.07 -27.59
CA THR A 27 -7.44 2.02 -28.16
C THR A 27 -8.48 2.59 -29.12
N PRO A 28 -8.73 1.94 -30.28
CA PRO A 28 -9.80 2.35 -31.19
C PRO A 28 -11.19 1.91 -30.72
N ASP A 29 -11.28 0.93 -29.82
CA ASP A 29 -12.51 0.26 -29.40
C ASP A 29 -12.71 0.32 -27.88
N ALA A 30 -13.97 0.51 -27.47
CA ALA A 30 -14.35 0.69 -26.06
C ALA A 30 -14.27 -0.62 -25.25
N GLN A 31 -14.52 -1.77 -25.87
CA GLN A 31 -14.46 -3.06 -25.17
C GLN A 31 -13.01 -3.40 -24.83
N THR A 32 -12.09 -3.18 -25.77
CA THR A 32 -10.64 -3.37 -25.55
C THR A 32 -10.12 -2.43 -24.46
N ALA A 33 -10.58 -1.17 -24.46
CA ALA A 33 -10.25 -0.19 -23.43
C ALA A 33 -10.66 -0.68 -22.03
N ALA A 34 -11.88 -1.20 -21.88
CA ALA A 34 -12.39 -1.69 -20.60
C ALA A 34 -11.60 -2.89 -20.09
N THR A 35 -11.25 -3.84 -20.96
CA THR A 35 -10.42 -5.00 -20.58
C THR A 35 -9.03 -4.56 -20.12
N LEU A 36 -8.38 -3.62 -20.84
CA LEU A 36 -7.07 -3.12 -20.47
C LEU A 36 -7.11 -2.36 -19.13
N ALA A 37 -8.11 -1.50 -18.93
CA ALA A 37 -8.30 -0.79 -17.66
C ALA A 37 -8.50 -1.76 -16.49
N THR A 38 -9.30 -2.81 -16.69
CA THR A 38 -9.52 -3.84 -15.67
C THR A 38 -8.23 -4.59 -15.33
N LEU A 39 -7.42 -4.93 -16.34
CA LEU A 39 -6.13 -5.59 -16.15
C LEU A 39 -5.12 -4.68 -15.41
N MET A 40 -5.04 -3.40 -15.76
CA MET A 40 -4.15 -2.46 -15.05
C MET A 40 -4.60 -2.24 -13.60
N PHE A 41 -5.91 -2.17 -13.35
CA PHE A 41 -6.46 -2.05 -12.01
C PHE A 41 -6.17 -3.31 -11.18
N SER A 42 -6.39 -4.51 -11.73
CA SER A 42 -6.14 -5.76 -11.02
C SER A 42 -4.66 -5.94 -10.68
N LEU A 43 -3.75 -5.64 -11.62
CA LEU A 43 -2.31 -5.65 -11.36
C LEU A 43 -1.93 -4.62 -10.29
N GLY A 44 -2.47 -3.40 -10.37
CA GLY A 44 -2.22 -2.37 -9.35
C GLY A 44 -2.66 -2.79 -7.94
N MET A 45 -3.83 -3.43 -7.83
CA MET A 45 -4.37 -3.94 -6.57
C MET A 45 -3.57 -5.12 -6.01
N LEU A 46 -3.18 -6.09 -6.85
CA LEU A 46 -2.43 -7.27 -6.40
C LEU A 46 -1.05 -6.91 -5.85
N PHE A 47 -0.39 -5.90 -6.44
CA PHE A 47 0.98 -5.51 -6.10
C PHE A 47 1.06 -4.22 -5.28
N ASN A 48 0.06 -3.94 -4.43
CA ASN A 48 0.04 -2.73 -3.60
C ASN A 48 0.82 -2.84 -2.26
N GLY A 49 1.34 -4.02 -1.92
CA GLY A 49 2.09 -4.28 -0.68
C GLY A 49 1.26 -4.59 0.57
N VAL A 50 -0.04 -4.29 0.57
CA VAL A 50 -0.96 -4.60 1.69
C VAL A 50 -1.50 -6.02 1.61
N PHE A 51 -1.86 -6.49 0.40
CA PHE A 51 -2.31 -7.87 0.21
C PHE A 51 -1.19 -8.89 0.33
N GLN A 52 0.01 -8.50 -0.10
CA GLN A 52 1.21 -9.32 0.01
C GLN A 52 2.38 -8.39 0.33
N PRO A 53 3.06 -8.56 1.48
CA PRO A 53 4.22 -7.75 1.80
C PRO A 53 5.34 -8.00 0.79
N PRO A 54 6.23 -7.02 0.55
CA PRO A 54 7.32 -7.12 -0.42
C PRO A 54 8.23 -8.33 -0.20
N ASP A 55 8.39 -8.77 1.05
CA ASP A 55 9.24 -9.92 1.41
C ASP A 55 8.64 -11.27 1.01
N ALA A 56 7.31 -11.35 0.87
CA ALA A 56 6.62 -12.57 0.45
C ALA A 56 6.45 -12.66 -1.07
N MET A 57 6.87 -11.62 -1.81
CA MET A 57 6.76 -11.59 -3.28
C MET A 57 7.98 -12.24 -3.95
N PRO A 58 7.80 -13.04 -5.01
CA PRO A 58 8.92 -13.50 -5.82
C PRO A 58 9.70 -12.32 -6.39
N TYR A 59 11.03 -12.40 -6.40
CA TYR A 59 11.94 -11.32 -6.84
C TYR A 59 11.58 -10.71 -8.20
N PHE A 60 11.03 -11.50 -9.13
CA PHE A 60 10.60 -11.00 -10.43
C PHE A 60 9.46 -9.98 -10.35
N TRP A 61 8.53 -10.10 -9.39
CA TRP A 61 7.37 -9.20 -9.29
C TRP A 61 7.63 -7.97 -8.41
N LEU A 62 8.81 -7.87 -7.80
CA LEU A 62 9.17 -6.75 -6.93
C LEU A 62 9.19 -5.40 -7.68
N PHE A 63 9.52 -5.39 -8.98
CA PHE A 63 9.44 -4.15 -9.77
C PHE A 63 8.00 -3.62 -9.83
N MET A 64 7.00 -4.51 -9.89
CA MET A 64 5.60 -4.12 -10.02
C MET A 64 5.14 -3.37 -8.77
N TYR A 65 5.62 -3.78 -7.59
CA TYR A 65 5.36 -3.08 -6.33
C TYR A 65 5.85 -1.63 -6.36
N TYR A 66 7.07 -1.39 -6.88
CA TYR A 66 7.62 -0.04 -6.97
C TYR A 66 6.98 0.83 -8.06
N VAL A 67 6.52 0.21 -9.16
CA VAL A 67 5.87 0.90 -10.27
C VAL A 67 4.37 1.12 -10.01
N SER A 68 3.75 0.35 -9.11
CA SER A 68 2.32 0.44 -8.84
C SER A 68 1.99 1.74 -8.09
N PRO A 69 1.13 2.62 -8.66
CA PRO A 69 0.69 3.84 -7.98
C PRO A 69 -0.16 3.52 -6.74
N PHE A 70 -0.78 2.33 -6.68
CA PHE A 70 -1.58 1.89 -5.54
C PHE A 70 -0.75 1.69 -4.28
N THR A 71 0.50 1.28 -4.40
CA THR A 71 1.43 1.17 -3.27
C THR A 71 1.54 2.49 -2.52
N TYR A 72 1.68 3.59 -3.25
CA TYR A 72 1.84 4.93 -2.68
C TYR A 72 0.52 5.51 -2.16
N ILE A 73 -0.60 5.28 -2.86
CA ILE A 73 -1.93 5.75 -2.44
C ILE A 73 -2.37 5.04 -1.16
N ILE A 74 -2.34 3.70 -1.17
CA ILE A 74 -2.81 2.89 -0.04
C ILE A 74 -1.84 3.04 1.13
N GLY A 75 -0.53 3.03 0.89
CA GLY A 75 0.47 3.30 1.93
C GLY A 75 0.29 4.68 2.56
N GLY A 76 0.00 5.71 1.77
CA GLY A 76 -0.29 7.06 2.25
C GLY A 76 -1.58 7.14 3.09
N ILE A 77 -2.65 6.48 2.66
CA ILE A 77 -3.91 6.42 3.42
C ILE A 77 -3.73 5.63 4.72
N ALA A 78 -3.08 4.46 4.67
CA ALA A 78 -2.85 3.60 5.83
C ALA A 78 -1.98 4.31 6.86
N ALA A 79 -0.84 4.87 6.43
CA ALA A 79 0.00 5.71 7.28
C ALA A 79 -0.80 6.85 7.91
N THR A 80 -1.64 7.53 7.13
CA THR A 80 -2.34 8.73 7.64
C THR A 80 -3.52 8.43 8.56
N GLY A 81 -4.19 7.30 8.35
CA GLY A 81 -5.37 6.88 9.09
C GLY A 81 -5.05 6.18 10.40
N LEU A 82 -4.00 5.35 10.42
CA LEU A 82 -3.67 4.49 11.56
C LEU A 82 -2.58 5.07 12.47
N HIS A 83 -2.02 6.23 12.12
CA HIS A 83 -0.91 6.80 12.89
C HIS A 83 -1.28 7.10 14.35
N GLY A 84 -0.50 6.56 15.28
CA GLY A 84 -0.69 6.72 16.72
C GLY A 84 -1.93 6.01 17.28
N GLU A 85 -2.51 5.06 16.54
CA GLU A 85 -3.55 4.17 17.09
C GLU A 85 -2.90 2.97 17.79
N LEU A 86 -3.34 2.73 19.03
CA LEU A 86 -2.94 1.58 19.83
C LEU A 86 -3.82 0.38 19.47
N ILE A 87 -3.21 -0.79 19.36
CA ILE A 87 -3.92 -2.03 19.05
C ILE A 87 -4.27 -2.71 20.37
N MET A 88 -5.56 -2.93 20.59
CA MET A 88 -6.04 -3.76 21.70
C MET A 88 -6.23 -5.19 21.19
N CYS A 89 -5.28 -6.07 21.49
CA CYS A 89 -5.33 -7.47 21.09
C CYS A 89 -6.57 -8.16 21.69
N SER A 90 -7.31 -8.90 20.85
CA SER A 90 -8.40 -9.77 21.33
C SER A 90 -7.84 -11.08 21.92
N GLU A 91 -8.65 -11.82 22.69
CA GLU A 91 -8.22 -13.09 23.30
C GLU A 91 -7.65 -14.10 22.30
N ASN A 92 -8.10 -14.06 21.04
CA ASN A 92 -7.62 -14.94 19.97
C ASN A 92 -6.28 -14.50 19.34
N GLU A 93 -5.88 -13.25 19.53
CA GLU A 93 -4.62 -12.69 19.00
C GLU A 93 -3.51 -12.69 20.05
N LEU A 94 -3.88 -12.89 21.32
CA LEU A 94 -2.94 -13.04 22.41
C LEU A 94 -2.20 -14.36 22.28
N SER A 95 -0.86 -14.27 22.27
CA SER A 95 -0.01 -15.43 22.41
C SER A 95 0.05 -15.81 23.89
N VAL A 96 -0.57 -16.95 24.23
CA VAL A 96 -0.58 -17.48 25.59
C VAL A 96 0.58 -18.43 25.78
N MET A 97 1.40 -18.18 26.80
CA MET A 97 2.55 -19.02 27.14
C MET A 97 2.75 -19.14 28.64
N GLU A 98 3.41 -20.21 29.06
CA GLU A 98 3.66 -20.51 30.48
C GLU A 98 5.08 -20.08 30.87
N PRO A 99 5.25 -19.29 31.94
CA PRO A 99 6.57 -18.92 32.43
C PRO A 99 7.20 -20.08 33.23
N PRO A 100 8.54 -20.16 33.30
CA PRO A 100 9.22 -21.10 34.18
C PRO A 100 8.89 -20.83 35.66
N PRO A 101 9.02 -21.85 36.55
CA PRO A 101 8.67 -21.71 37.95
C PRO A 101 9.47 -20.59 38.64
N ASN A 102 8.79 -19.80 39.47
CA ASN A 102 9.30 -18.62 40.19
C ASN A 102 9.62 -17.38 39.34
N GLN A 103 9.08 -17.27 38.11
CA GLN A 103 9.13 -16.02 37.34
C GLN A 103 7.75 -15.44 37.07
N THR A 104 7.65 -14.12 37.11
CA THR A 104 6.45 -13.40 36.65
C THR A 104 6.43 -13.30 35.13
N CYS A 105 5.24 -13.18 34.54
CA CYS A 105 5.08 -12.98 33.10
C CYS A 105 5.88 -11.78 32.59
N GLY A 106 5.90 -10.67 33.36
CA GLY A 106 6.68 -9.49 33.03
C GLY A 106 8.19 -9.73 33.04
N GLU A 107 8.72 -10.53 33.97
CA GLU A 107 10.14 -10.87 34.03
C GLU A 107 10.55 -11.83 32.92
N TYR A 108 9.74 -12.85 32.65
CA TYR A 108 9.98 -13.83 31.60
C TYR A 108 9.94 -13.20 30.20
N LEU A 109 8.93 -12.34 29.94
CA LEU A 109 8.78 -11.66 28.66
C LEU A 109 9.69 -10.44 28.47
N ARG A 110 10.40 -9.99 29.51
CA ARG A 110 11.24 -8.78 29.40
C ARG A 110 12.26 -8.88 28.26
N GLY A 111 12.85 -10.05 28.06
CA GLY A 111 13.77 -10.29 26.93
C GLY A 111 13.08 -10.15 25.57
N TYR A 112 11.86 -10.69 25.45
CA TYR A 112 11.04 -10.60 24.25
C TYR A 112 10.63 -9.15 23.97
N LEU A 113 10.22 -8.39 24.98
CA LEU A 113 9.85 -6.98 24.85
C LEU A 113 11.02 -6.11 24.34
N ILE A 114 12.24 -6.39 24.81
CA ILE A 114 13.44 -5.64 24.37
C ILE A 114 13.81 -5.99 22.93
N GLN A 115 13.64 -7.26 22.52
CA GLN A 115 14.17 -7.76 21.27
C GLN A 115 13.17 -7.69 20.10
N LEU A 116 11.88 -7.87 20.38
CA LEU A 116 10.81 -7.96 19.39
C LEU A 116 9.71 -6.89 19.59
N GLY A 117 9.74 -6.14 20.70
CA GLY A 117 8.65 -5.22 21.04
C GLY A 117 7.42 -5.97 21.57
N GLY A 118 6.26 -5.32 21.50
CA GLY A 118 5.00 -5.86 22.02
C GLY A 118 4.62 -5.36 23.41
N GLU A 119 3.48 -5.84 23.89
CA GLU A 119 2.93 -5.47 25.20
C GLU A 119 2.40 -6.71 25.94
N VAL A 120 2.54 -6.70 27.27
CA VAL A 120 2.08 -7.78 28.15
C VAL A 120 0.89 -7.27 28.95
N TYR A 121 -0.25 -7.94 28.82
CA TYR A 121 -1.49 -7.53 29.49
C TYR A 121 -1.51 -7.93 30.98
N ASN A 122 -0.82 -9.01 31.36
CA ASN A 122 -0.82 -9.55 32.72
C ASN A 122 0.59 -9.71 33.32
N PRO A 123 1.35 -8.62 33.54
CA PRO A 123 2.76 -8.68 33.96
C PRO A 123 2.97 -9.38 35.31
N SER A 124 2.00 -9.33 36.22
CA SER A 124 2.10 -9.90 37.57
C SER A 124 1.68 -11.38 37.67
N ALA A 125 1.16 -11.97 36.60
CA ALA A 125 0.71 -13.36 36.63
C ALA A 125 1.92 -14.33 36.61
N THR A 126 1.75 -15.50 37.22
CA THR A 126 2.74 -16.61 37.21
C THR A 126 2.27 -17.79 36.36
N SER A 127 1.14 -17.64 35.66
CA SER A 127 0.56 -18.61 34.72
C SER A 127 -0.22 -17.87 33.64
N HIS A 128 -0.38 -18.49 32.46
CA HIS A 128 -1.11 -17.93 31.31
C HIS A 128 -0.67 -16.50 30.92
N CYS A 129 0.61 -16.30 30.60
CA CYS A 129 1.10 -15.00 30.17
C CYS A 129 0.48 -14.60 28.83
N GLN A 130 -0.13 -13.43 28.78
CA GLN A 130 -0.79 -12.86 27.61
C GLN A 130 0.12 -11.84 26.96
N TYR A 131 0.67 -12.20 25.80
CA TYR A 131 1.57 -11.37 25.01
C TYR A 131 0.90 -10.94 23.71
N CYS A 132 0.95 -9.64 23.41
CA CYS A 132 0.54 -9.06 22.14
C CYS A 132 1.80 -8.62 21.40
N SER A 133 2.02 -9.21 20.22
CA SER A 133 3.23 -8.97 19.42
C SER A 133 3.25 -7.62 18.73
N ILE A 134 2.09 -6.99 18.54
CA ILE A 134 1.94 -5.74 17.80
C ILE A 134 1.10 -4.77 18.64
N PRO A 135 1.76 -3.87 19.41
CA PRO A 135 1.09 -2.98 20.35
C PRO A 135 0.54 -1.71 19.66
N SER A 136 1.07 -1.35 18.49
CA SER A 136 0.68 -0.14 17.76
C SER A 136 0.55 -0.37 16.27
N ALA A 137 -0.37 0.37 15.65
CA ALA A 137 -0.58 0.28 14.21
C ALA A 137 0.60 0.85 13.41
N ASP A 138 1.37 1.79 13.97
CA ASP A 138 2.60 2.28 13.34
C ASP A 138 3.68 1.17 13.24
N GLU A 139 3.78 0.29 14.25
CA GLU A 139 4.72 -0.83 14.24
C GLU A 139 4.34 -1.88 13.20
N PHE A 140 3.04 -2.20 13.09
CA PHE A 140 2.51 -3.03 12.00
C PHE A 140 2.83 -2.43 10.62
N LEU A 141 2.55 -1.14 10.42
CA LEU A 141 2.80 -0.45 9.15
C LEU A 141 4.28 -0.40 8.81
N SER A 142 5.16 -0.24 9.81
CA SER A 142 6.60 -0.27 9.60
C SER A 142 7.08 -1.64 9.11
N GLY A 143 6.45 -2.73 9.57
CA GLY A 143 6.74 -4.10 9.12
C GLY A 143 6.43 -4.34 7.64
N ILE A 144 5.43 -3.64 7.08
CA ILE A 144 5.11 -3.69 5.64
C ILE A 144 5.80 -2.58 4.82
N GLY A 145 6.76 -1.85 5.42
CA GLY A 145 7.53 -0.80 4.77
C GLY A 145 6.82 0.55 4.61
N VAL A 146 5.70 0.75 5.32
CA VAL A 146 4.92 1.99 5.29
C VAL A 146 5.23 2.82 6.53
N SER A 147 5.80 4.01 6.34
CA SER A 147 6.12 4.92 7.43
C SER A 147 5.33 6.23 7.34
N TRP A 148 4.96 6.78 8.50
CA TRP A 148 4.31 8.08 8.60
C TRP A 148 5.15 9.22 8.00
N ASN A 149 6.48 9.13 8.07
CA ASN A 149 7.36 10.17 7.57
C ASN A 149 7.31 10.32 6.04
N ASN A 150 7.06 9.21 5.33
CA ASN A 150 7.05 9.17 3.87
C ASN A 150 5.72 9.63 3.23
N ARG A 151 4.70 10.00 4.03
CA ARG A 151 3.37 10.39 3.53
C ARG A 151 3.38 11.53 2.51
N TRP A 152 4.29 12.50 2.62
CA TRP A 152 4.33 13.61 1.64
C TRP A 152 5.08 13.22 0.37
N LEU A 153 6.05 12.32 0.49
CA LEU A 153 6.76 11.75 -0.66
C LEU A 153 5.82 10.87 -1.48
N TYR A 154 5.01 10.03 -0.84
CA TYR A 154 3.96 9.24 -1.51
C TYR A 154 2.96 10.13 -2.24
N PHE A 155 2.52 11.21 -1.59
CA PHE A 155 1.63 12.19 -2.22
C PHE A 155 2.26 12.84 -3.46
N GLY A 156 3.54 13.22 -3.39
CA GLY A 156 4.27 13.79 -4.53
C GLY A 156 4.44 12.82 -5.70
N ILE A 157 4.78 11.56 -5.41
CA ILE A 157 4.95 10.50 -6.43
C ILE A 157 3.65 10.30 -7.21
N VAL A 158 2.51 10.19 -6.53
CA VAL A 158 1.24 9.95 -7.21
C VAL A 158 0.85 11.14 -8.11
N TRP A 159 1.23 12.37 -7.75
CA TRP A 159 1.04 13.54 -8.63
C TRP A 159 1.91 13.45 -9.89
N ALA A 160 3.13 12.93 -9.78
CA ALA A 160 3.97 12.68 -10.94
C ALA A 160 3.32 11.69 -11.91
N TYR A 161 2.63 10.64 -11.40
CA TYR A 161 1.84 9.73 -12.24
C TYR A 161 0.67 10.43 -12.95
N VAL A 162 -0.05 11.32 -12.25
CA VAL A 162 -1.16 12.08 -12.86
C VAL A 162 -0.64 12.97 -14.01
N VAL A 163 0.45 13.70 -13.78
CA VAL A 163 1.06 14.57 -14.80
C VAL A 163 1.58 13.74 -15.98
N PHE A 164 2.25 12.62 -15.71
CA PHE A 164 2.72 11.69 -16.73
C PHE A 164 1.56 11.14 -17.58
N ASN A 165 0.45 10.71 -16.95
CA ASN A 165 -0.73 10.23 -17.66
C ASN A 165 -1.37 11.34 -18.51
N CYS A 166 -1.49 12.57 -18.00
CA CYS A 166 -1.98 13.70 -18.79
C CYS A 166 -1.12 13.93 -20.04
N PHE A 167 0.20 13.96 -19.89
CA PHE A 167 1.11 14.15 -21.01
C PHE A 167 1.02 13.00 -22.02
N MET A 168 0.98 11.76 -21.53
CA MET A 168 0.85 10.58 -22.37
C MET A 168 -0.48 10.56 -23.13
N ALA A 169 -1.59 10.94 -22.49
CA ALA A 169 -2.89 11.03 -23.14
C ALA A 169 -2.87 12.05 -24.30
N LEU A 170 -2.26 13.22 -24.09
CA LEU A 170 -2.11 14.24 -25.13
C LEU A 170 -1.21 13.75 -26.28
N LEU A 171 -0.09 13.10 -25.97
CA LEU A 171 0.82 12.54 -26.98
C LEU A 171 0.14 11.46 -27.82
N LEU A 172 -0.55 10.51 -27.18
CA LEU A 172 -1.25 9.43 -27.88
C LEU A 172 -2.41 9.97 -28.71
N TYR A 173 -3.19 10.91 -28.17
CA TYR A 173 -4.25 11.57 -28.91
C TYR A 173 -3.71 12.28 -30.15
N TYR A 174 -2.63 13.06 -29.99
CA TYR A 174 -1.97 13.72 -31.11
C TYR A 174 -1.43 12.72 -32.14
N GLY A 175 -0.77 11.65 -31.67
CA GLY A 175 -0.15 10.63 -32.52
C GLY A 175 -1.15 9.82 -33.34
N PHE A 176 -2.23 9.35 -32.71
CA PHE A 176 -3.22 8.48 -33.37
C PHE A 176 -4.35 9.23 -34.08
N ARG A 177 -4.74 10.43 -33.60
CA ARG A 177 -5.89 11.16 -34.16
C ARG A 177 -5.51 12.36 -35.01
N VAL A 178 -4.45 13.09 -34.67
CA VAL A 178 -4.13 14.38 -35.32
C VAL A 178 -3.04 14.23 -36.37
N ARG A 179 -1.98 13.47 -36.08
CA ARG A 179 -0.84 13.30 -36.98
C ARG A 179 -1.23 12.41 -38.15
N LYS A 180 -1.62 13.01 -39.28
CA LYS A 180 -1.68 12.33 -40.57
C LYS A 180 -0.26 11.86 -40.93
N TRP A 181 0.03 10.58 -40.76
CA TRP A 181 1.29 10.00 -41.21
C TRP A 181 1.39 10.15 -42.73
N LYS A 182 2.23 11.09 -43.19
CA LYS A 182 2.75 11.09 -44.57
C LYS A 182 3.85 10.05 -44.68
N GLY A 183 3.46 8.78 -44.57
CA GLY A 183 4.30 7.63 -44.83
C GLY A 183 3.49 6.67 -45.68
N GLY A 184 3.80 6.61 -46.97
CA GLY A 184 3.09 5.76 -47.92
C GLY A 184 3.24 4.28 -47.56
N LEU A 185 2.14 3.67 -47.14
CA LEU A 185 1.72 2.36 -47.60
C LEU A 185 0.53 2.67 -48.52
N GLY A 186 0.66 2.79 -49.84
CA GLY A 186 1.44 1.91 -50.69
C GLY A 186 0.69 0.60 -50.94
N LYS A 187 -0.57 0.73 -51.40
CA LYS A 187 -1.54 -0.30 -51.81
C LYS A 187 -2.33 -0.98 -50.69
#